data_AF-A0A9X7ZED5-F1
#
_entry.id   AF-A0A9X7ZED5-F1
#
_cell.length_a   1.000
_cell.length_b   1.000
_cell.length_c   1.000
_cell.angle_alpha   90.00
_cell.angle_beta   90.00
_cell.angle_gamma   90.00
#
_symmetry.space_group_name_H-M   'P 1'
#
loop_
_entity.id
_entity.type
_entity.pdbx_description
1 polymer ?
#
loop_
_entity_poly.entity_id
_entity_poly.type
_entity_poly.pdbx_seq_one_letter_code
_entity_poly.pdbx_strand_id
1 'polypeptide(L)'
;MRISIDDDVAVLTEVRALRELARRNEVDDEQTYDLSIRWGTALAGRLRRLVYYHDRGLLDDDAERRFTAVCDELRGVTDLAARFDLARPQLPG
;
A
#
# COMPACT_ATOMS: atom_id res chain seq x y z
N MET A 1 8.08 -24.41 -2.95
CA MET A 1 8.11 -23.33 -3.96
C MET A 1 8.12 -22.02 -3.19
N ARG A 2 9.09 -21.13 -3.40
CA ARG A 2 9.19 -19.84 -2.70
C ARG A 2 8.44 -18.81 -3.52
N ILE A 3 7.47 -18.11 -2.93
CA ILE A 3 6.72 -17.05 -3.61
C ILE A 3 7.56 -15.79 -3.58
N SER A 4 7.84 -15.19 -4.74
CA SER A 4 8.37 -13.84 -4.79
C SER A 4 7.24 -12.83 -4.64
N ILE A 5 7.50 -11.77 -3.86
CA ILE A 5 6.59 -10.66 -3.63
C ILE A 5 7.14 -9.34 -4.20
N ASP A 6 8.15 -9.40 -5.08
CA ASP A 6 8.84 -8.19 -5.56
C ASP A 6 7.90 -7.23 -6.29
N ASP A 7 6.98 -7.76 -7.10
CA ASP A 7 5.94 -6.95 -7.76
C ASP A 7 4.88 -6.44 -6.79
N ASP A 8 4.66 -7.15 -5.69
CA ASP A 8 3.64 -6.85 -4.71
C ASP A 8 4.06 -5.71 -3.76
N VAL A 9 5.34 -5.67 -3.37
CA VAL A 9 5.87 -4.57 -2.57
C VAL A 9 5.84 -3.23 -3.30
N ALA A 10 5.60 -3.21 -4.62
CA ALA A 10 5.40 -1.99 -5.40
C ALA A 10 4.17 -1.16 -4.94
N VAL A 11 3.32 -1.68 -4.06
CA VAL A 11 2.32 -0.86 -3.33
C VAL A 11 2.97 0.33 -2.60
N LEU A 12 4.23 0.20 -2.17
CA LEU A 12 4.99 1.28 -1.53
C LEU A 12 5.25 2.48 -2.45
N THR A 13 5.18 2.30 -3.77
CA THR A 13 5.25 3.42 -4.71
C THR A 13 4.08 4.38 -4.50
N GLU A 14 2.87 3.84 -4.27
CA GLU A 14 1.70 4.68 -4.02
C GLU A 14 1.72 5.30 -2.62
N VAL A 15 2.33 4.62 -1.63
CA VAL A 15 2.60 5.21 -0.30
C VAL A 15 3.49 6.45 -0.42
N ARG A 16 4.56 6.36 -1.22
CA ARG A 16 5.45 7.51 -1.48
C ARG A 16 4.71 8.63 -2.19
N ALA A 17 3.93 8.31 -3.23
CA ALA A 17 3.13 9.28 -3.95
C ALA A 17 2.12 10.00 -3.04
N LEU A 18 1.46 9.28 -2.13
CA LEU A 18 0.55 9.88 -1.14
C LEU A 18 1.28 10.82 -0.16
N ARG A 19 2.47 10.41 0.33
CA ARG A 19 3.29 11.27 1.18
C ARG A 19 3.78 12.52 0.46
N GLU A 20 4.09 12.42 -0.83
CA GLU A 20 4.49 13.56 -1.66
C GLU A 20 3.31 14.50 -1.91
N LEU A 21 2.14 13.97 -2.23
CA LEU A 21 0.91 14.75 -2.40
C LEU A 21 0.58 15.53 -1.12
N ALA A 22 0.70 14.89 0.04
CA ALA A 22 0.46 15.50 1.35
C ALA A 22 1.38 16.68 1.70
N ARG A 23 2.55 16.79 1.05
CA ARG A 23 3.51 17.89 1.27
C ARG A 23 3.27 19.09 0.35
N ARG A 24 2.42 18.97 -0.67
CA ARG A 24 2.14 20.07 -1.59
C ARG A 24 1.23 21.09 -0.92
N ASN A 25 1.53 22.38 -1.13
CA ASN A 25 0.69 23.48 -0.64
C ASN A 25 -0.63 23.56 -1.41
N GLU A 26 -0.61 23.22 -2.70
CA GLU A 26 -1.77 23.15 -3.58
C GLU A 26 -1.79 21.78 -4.26
N VAL A 27 -2.95 21.15 -4.23
CA VAL A 27 -3.23 19.86 -4.88
C VAL A 27 -4.48 20.07 -5.71
N ASP A 28 -4.41 19.76 -7.00
CA ASP A 28 -5.59 19.80 -7.86
C ASP A 28 -6.38 18.48 -7.78
N ASP A 29 -7.64 18.55 -8.23
CA ASP A 29 -8.56 17.41 -8.19
C ASP A 29 -8.10 16.25 -9.11
N GLU A 30 -7.43 16.57 -10.22
CA GLU A 30 -6.92 15.59 -11.19
C GLU A 30 -5.83 14.71 -10.56
N GLN A 31 -4.87 15.32 -9.84
CA GLN A 31 -3.82 14.63 -9.11
C GLN A 31 -4.36 13.73 -8.01
N THR A 32 -5.38 14.20 -7.29
CA THR A 32 -6.04 13.41 -6.24
C THR A 32 -6.79 12.22 -6.85
N TYR A 33 -7.49 12.45 -7.95
CA TYR A 33 -8.23 11.42 -8.68
C TYR A 33 -7.31 10.34 -9.26
N ASP A 34 -6.22 10.75 -9.92
CA ASP A 34 -5.22 9.83 -10.46
C ASP A 34 -4.59 8.97 -9.37
N LEU A 35 -4.22 9.59 -8.24
CA LEU A 35 -3.70 8.84 -7.10
C LEU A 35 -4.74 7.88 -6.55
N SER A 36 -6.02 8.28 -6.47
CA SER A 36 -7.10 7.42 -5.99
C SER A 36 -7.25 6.13 -6.81
N ILE A 37 -7.18 6.22 -8.15
CA ILE A 37 -7.23 5.05 -9.03
C ILE A 37 -6.05 4.11 -8.77
N ARG A 38 -4.82 4.66 -8.74
CA ARG A 38 -3.62 3.84 -8.53
C ARG A 38 -3.59 3.21 -7.13
N TRP A 39 -3.96 3.99 -6.13
CA TRP A 39 -4.07 3.56 -4.74
C TRP A 39 -5.07 2.41 -4.60
N GLY A 40 -6.29 2.58 -5.10
CA GLY A 40 -7.31 1.53 -5.09
C GLY A 40 -6.85 0.25 -5.79
N THR A 41 -6.20 0.39 -6.96
CA THR A 41 -5.63 -0.74 -7.71
C THR A 41 -4.54 -1.46 -6.90
N ALA A 42 -3.65 -0.72 -6.25
CA ALA A 42 -2.59 -1.29 -5.44
C ALA A 42 -3.13 -2.02 -4.20
N LEU A 43 -4.16 -1.48 -3.55
CA LEU A 43 -4.80 -2.13 -2.40
C LEU A 43 -5.58 -3.39 -2.80
N ALA A 44 -6.42 -3.30 -3.82
CA ALA A 44 -7.28 -4.41 -4.24
C ALA A 44 -6.50 -5.56 -4.91
N GLY A 45 -5.35 -5.25 -5.53
CA GLY A 45 -4.48 -6.21 -6.18
C GLY A 45 -3.30 -6.64 -5.29
N ARG A 46 -2.28 -5.79 -5.21
CA ARG A 46 -0.98 -6.14 -4.61
C ARG A 46 -1.09 -6.39 -3.10
N LEU A 47 -1.70 -5.48 -2.35
CA LEU A 47 -1.85 -5.66 -0.90
C LEU A 47 -2.68 -6.91 -0.59
N ARG A 48 -3.83 -7.08 -1.26
CA ARG A 48 -4.67 -8.27 -1.06
C ARG A 48 -3.91 -9.58 -1.28
N ARG A 49 -3.01 -9.62 -2.26
CA ARG A 49 -2.17 -10.78 -2.57
C ARG A 49 -1.09 -11.02 -1.51
N LEU A 50 -0.44 -9.96 -1.00
CA LEU A 50 0.49 -10.07 0.13
C LEU A 50 -0.19 -10.67 1.37
N VAL A 51 -1.36 -10.13 1.74
CA VAL A 51 -2.15 -10.64 2.86
C VAL A 51 -2.53 -12.11 2.65
N TYR A 52 -2.96 -12.47 1.44
CA TYR A 52 -3.28 -13.86 1.09
C TYR A 52 -2.10 -14.82 1.31
N TYR A 53 -0.87 -14.39 0.99
CA TYR A 53 0.33 -15.21 1.18
C TYR A 53 0.74 -15.31 2.65
N HIS A 54 0.71 -14.19 3.37
CA HIS A 54 0.97 -14.14 4.81
C HIS A 54 0.02 -15.05 5.59
N ASP A 55 -1.30 -14.91 5.38
CA ASP A 55 -2.34 -15.68 6.08
C ASP A 55 -2.21 -17.20 5.88
N ARG A 56 -1.50 -17.64 4.83
CA ARG A 56 -1.25 -19.05 4.51
C ARG A 56 0.15 -19.53 4.86
N GLY A 57 1.00 -18.69 5.46
CA GLY A 57 2.40 -19.02 5.75
C GLY A 57 3.21 -19.35 4.49
N LEU A 58 2.89 -18.70 3.36
CA LEU A 58 3.57 -18.93 2.07
C LEU A 58 4.80 -18.04 1.87
N LEU A 59 4.99 -17.07 2.75
CA LEU A 59 6.15 -16.19 2.77
C LEU A 59 7.27 -16.84 3.58
N ASP A 60 8.49 -16.76 3.07
CA ASP A 60 9.68 -17.05 3.86
C ASP A 60 10.04 -15.87 4.77
N ASP A 61 11.03 -16.07 5.65
CA ASP A 61 11.45 -15.06 6.63
C ASP A 61 11.81 -13.68 6.03
N ASP A 62 12.37 -13.63 4.83
CA ASP A 62 12.69 -12.35 4.18
C ASP A 62 11.45 -11.67 3.64
N ALA A 63 10.58 -12.43 2.99
CA ALA A 63 9.31 -11.95 2.49
C ALA A 63 8.38 -11.49 3.64
N GLU A 64 8.38 -12.18 4.79
CA GLU A 64 7.64 -11.79 5.98
C GLU A 64 8.14 -10.46 6.57
N ARG A 65 9.46 -10.26 6.65
CA ARG A 65 10.04 -8.98 7.09
C ARG A 65 9.63 -7.83 6.16
N ARG A 66 9.68 -8.06 4.84
CA ARG A 66 9.28 -7.07 3.84
C ARG A 66 7.77 -6.79 3.89
N PHE A 67 6.95 -7.81 4.09
CA PHE A 67 5.50 -7.66 4.27
C PHE A 67 5.16 -6.85 5.52
N THR A 68 5.83 -7.12 6.64
CA THR A 68 5.67 -6.36 7.89
C THR A 68 6.00 -4.88 7.66
N ALA A 69 7.12 -4.58 6.98
CA ALA A 69 7.49 -3.21 6.63
C ALA A 69 6.44 -2.53 5.72
N VAL A 70 5.85 -3.26 4.76
CA VAL A 70 4.74 -2.75 3.95
C VAL A 70 3.54 -2.38 4.82
N CYS A 71 3.17 -3.23 5.77
CA CYS A 71 2.06 -2.96 6.68
C CYS A 71 2.32 -1.73 7.54
N ASP A 72 3.52 -1.59 8.09
CA ASP A 72 3.89 -0.43 8.91
C ASP A 72 3.85 0.89 8.11
N GLU A 73 4.36 0.87 6.88
CA GLU A 73 4.29 2.00 5.97
C GLU A 73 2.84 2.40 5.64
N LEU A 74 1.95 1.41 5.42
CA LEU A 74 0.53 1.63 5.16
C LEU A 74 -0.24 2.14 6.39
N ARG A 75 0.06 1.61 7.59
CA ARG A 75 -0.47 2.14 8.86
C ARG A 75 -0.09 3.61 9.02
N GLY A 76 1.17 3.95 8.76
CA GLY A 76 1.70 5.31 8.88
C GLY A 76 1.09 6.33 7.90
N VAL A 77 0.37 5.91 6.87
CA VAL A 77 -0.32 6.82 5.93
C VAL A 77 -1.84 6.69 5.94
N THR A 78 -2.41 5.93 6.89
CA THR A 78 -3.87 5.73 6.95
C THR A 78 -4.64 7.04 7.16
N ASP A 79 -4.14 7.93 8.01
CA ASP A 79 -4.76 9.24 8.23
C ASP A 79 -4.61 10.17 7.02
N LEU A 80 -3.48 10.06 6.29
CA LEU A 80 -3.29 10.79 5.04
C LEU A 80 -4.26 10.30 3.97
N ALA A 81 -4.44 8.98 3.84
CA ALA A 81 -5.41 8.40 2.91
C ALA A 81 -6.82 8.92 3.21
N ALA A 82 -7.21 8.97 4.49
CA ALA A 82 -8.50 9.54 4.88
C ALA A 82 -8.64 11.04 4.57
N ARG A 83 -7.57 11.84 4.73
CA ARG A 83 -7.57 13.28 4.38
C ARG A 83 -7.87 13.54 2.91
N PHE A 84 -7.43 12.64 2.02
CA PHE A 84 -7.65 12.72 0.58
C PHE A 84 -8.83 11.86 0.08
N ASP A 85 -9.69 11.38 0.99
CA ASP A 85 -10.83 10.50 0.68
C ASP A 85 -10.45 9.23 -0.10
N LEU A 86 -9.27 8.69 0.18
CA LEU A 86 -8.77 7.45 -0.41
C LEU A 86 -9.22 6.23 0.39
N ALA A 87 -9.32 5.09 -0.29
CA ALA A 87 -9.65 3.81 0.33
C ALA A 87 -8.67 3.45 1.47
N ARG A 88 -9.18 2.94 2.59
CA ARG A 88 -8.33 2.51 3.72
C ARG A 88 -7.67 1.15 3.43
N PRO A 89 -6.35 0.99 3.70
CA PRO A 89 -5.70 -0.32 3.63
C PRO A 89 -6.33 -1.32 4.58
N GLN A 90 -6.57 -2.54 4.09
CA GLN A 90 -7.00 -3.68 4.92
C GLN A 90 -5.76 -4.49 5.28
N LEU A 91 -5.32 -4.37 6.53
CA LEU A 91 -4.09 -4.99 7.03
C LEU A 91 -4.43 -6.11 8.02
N PRO A 92 -3.60 -7.16 8.12
CA PRO A 92 -3.76 -8.16 9.16
C PRO A 92 -3.51 -7.54 10.55
N GLY A 93 -4.19 -8.13 11.54
CA GLY A 93 -4.20 -7.70 12.94
C GLY A 93 -2.88 -7.95 13.66
#